data_AF-A0A7S3ZCR8-F1
#
_entry.id   AF-A0A7S3ZCR8-F1
#
_cell.length_a   1.000
_cell.length_b   1.000
_cell.length_c   1.000
_cell.angle_alpha   90.00
_cell.angle_beta   90.00
_cell.angle_gamma   90.00
#
_symmetry.space_group_name_H-M   'P 1'
#
loop_
_entity.id
_entity.type
_entity.pdbx_description
1 polymer ?
#
loop_
_entity_poly.entity_id
_entity_poly.type
_entity_poly.pdbx_seq_one_letter_code
_entity_poly.pdbx_strand_id
1 'polypeptide(L)'
;AESLKRVSNRPLYIANLLAAEVHGIPDQGETHARSSPGSGGVGFSSRERLAMLKMVDDMTGYIGGCERIVQTPVPLNYARHTSRFLTFWCLALPMALVSELGFAVVPVTALVVWAMFGIQEIGLMIEEPFRRALALHVFCNTIHHDIEETLEFHASNYNPPPSPFPRIGVPPPPGVSQRKWEEMVYNPINEQHRDDPGDRKRTNPEPFARIT
;
A
#
# COMPACT_ATOMS: atom_id res chain seq x y z
N ALA A 1 8.97 11.27 -6.40
CA ALA A 1 7.85 11.44 -7.37
C ALA A 1 8.32 11.31 -8.83
N GLU A 2 9.46 11.92 -9.20
CA GLU A 2 9.99 11.87 -10.57
C GLU A 2 10.46 10.47 -11.00
N SER A 3 11.03 9.69 -10.08
CA SER A 3 11.41 8.29 -10.28
C SER A 3 10.22 7.38 -10.64
N LEU A 4 9.06 7.55 -9.99
CA LEU A 4 7.84 6.77 -10.25
C LEU A 4 7.23 7.01 -11.63
N LYS A 5 7.44 8.20 -12.23
CA LYS A 5 6.94 8.50 -13.59
C LYS A 5 7.75 7.80 -14.68
N ARG A 6 8.99 7.41 -14.40
CA ARG A 6 9.92 6.81 -15.36
C ARG A 6 9.75 5.29 -15.54
N VAL A 7 9.04 4.64 -14.63
CA VAL A 7 8.90 3.18 -14.60
C VAL A 7 7.65 2.72 -15.36
N SER A 8 7.82 1.74 -16.25
CA SER A 8 6.74 1.19 -17.09
C SER A 8 5.64 0.52 -16.25
N ASN A 9 6.02 -0.29 -15.26
CA ASN A 9 5.10 -0.98 -14.35
C ASN A 9 5.23 -0.43 -12.92
N ARG A 10 4.47 0.63 -12.65
CA ARG A 10 4.40 1.30 -11.35
C ARG A 10 4.01 0.38 -10.18
N PRO A 11 3.00 -0.50 -10.28
CA PRO A 11 2.60 -1.33 -9.13
C PRO A 11 3.70 -2.34 -8.75
N LEU A 12 4.36 -2.94 -9.73
CA LEU A 12 5.49 -3.85 -9.52
C LEU A 12 6.68 -3.13 -8.87
N TYR A 13 6.95 -1.88 -9.29
CA TYR A 13 7.99 -1.06 -8.66
C TYR A 13 7.73 -0.79 -7.18
N ILE A 14 6.48 -0.51 -6.80
CA ILE A 14 6.11 -0.29 -5.39
C ILE A 14 6.31 -1.58 -4.57
N ALA A 15 5.93 -2.74 -5.12
CA ALA A 15 6.16 -4.02 -4.46
C ALA A 15 7.65 -4.31 -4.23
N ASN A 16 8.50 -4.04 -5.23
CA ASN A 16 9.95 -4.16 -5.09
C ASN A 16 10.54 -3.18 -4.07
N LEU A 17 10.00 -1.96 -4.00
CA LEU A 17 10.41 -0.98 -3.01
C LEU A 17 10.05 -1.44 -1.59
N LEU A 18 8.86 -2.01 -1.42
CA LEU A 18 8.44 -2.59 -0.14
C LEU A 18 9.35 -3.76 0.28
N ALA A 19 9.69 -4.65 -0.66
CA ALA A 19 10.65 -5.72 -0.39
C ALA A 19 12.03 -5.16 0.02
N ALA A 20 12.51 -4.12 -0.67
CA ALA A 20 13.78 -3.47 -0.34
C ALA A 20 13.76 -2.82 1.06
N GLU A 21 12.65 -2.20 1.45
CA GLU A 21 12.49 -1.62 2.79
C GLU A 21 12.48 -2.72 3.87
N VAL A 22 11.76 -3.82 3.64
CA VAL A 22 11.77 -4.98 4.55
C VAL A 22 13.20 -5.54 4.69
N HIS A 23 13.97 -5.61 3.60
CA HIS A 23 15.37 -6.02 3.63
C HIS A 23 16.30 -5.05 4.37
N GLY A 24 16.00 -3.74 4.36
CA GLY A 24 16.81 -2.72 5.02
C GLY A 24 16.75 -2.73 6.54
N ILE A 25 15.75 -3.38 7.14
CA ILE A 25 15.58 -3.47 8.59
C ILE A 25 16.61 -4.45 9.17
N PRO A 26 17.38 -4.11 10.23
CA PRO A 26 18.39 -5.01 10.81
C PRO A 26 17.81 -6.27 11.45
N ASP A 27 18.55 -7.38 11.42
CA ASP A 27 18.17 -8.61 12.11
C ASP A 27 18.32 -8.48 13.64
N GLN A 28 17.50 -9.22 14.37
CA GLN A 28 17.53 -9.25 15.84
C GLN A 28 18.92 -9.63 16.40
N GLY A 29 19.70 -10.45 15.68
CA GLY A 29 21.06 -10.83 16.06
C GLY A 29 22.11 -9.72 15.93
N GLU A 30 21.93 -8.79 14.98
CA GLU A 30 22.85 -7.66 14.78
C GLU A 30 22.55 -6.50 15.73
N THR A 31 21.29 -6.31 16.11
CA THR A 31 20.89 -5.29 17.09
C THR A 31 21.48 -5.57 18.48
N HIS A 32 21.53 -6.82 18.91
CA HIS A 32 22.20 -7.23 20.16
C HIS A 32 23.72 -6.99 20.18
N ALA A 33 24.38 -6.93 19.02
CA ALA A 33 25.81 -6.62 18.93
C ALA A 33 26.11 -5.11 19.00
N ARG A 34 25.09 -4.26 18.81
CA ARG A 34 25.22 -2.79 18.73
C ARG A 34 24.59 -2.05 19.91
N SER A 35 23.71 -2.68 20.69
CA SER A 35 23.07 -2.09 21.86
C SER A 35 23.71 -2.56 23.18
N SER A 36 23.82 -1.65 24.14
CA SER A 36 24.22 -1.97 25.52
C SER A 36 23.32 -3.06 26.14
N PRO A 37 23.86 -3.92 27.03
CA PRO A 37 23.11 -5.01 27.63
C PRO A 37 21.95 -4.46 28.46
N GLY A 38 20.74 -4.44 27.89
CA GLY A 38 19.55 -3.94 28.57
C GLY A 38 18.42 -3.41 27.68
N SER A 39 18.69 -2.99 26.43
CA SER A 39 17.61 -2.63 25.49
C SER A 39 17.25 -3.84 24.63
N GLY A 40 16.05 -4.40 24.79
CA GLY A 40 15.54 -5.46 23.91
C GLY A 40 15.70 -5.05 22.44
N GLY A 41 16.36 -5.88 21.64
CA GLY A 41 16.67 -5.58 20.25
C GLY A 41 15.39 -5.43 19.41
N VAL A 42 15.23 -4.26 18.78
CA VAL A 42 14.17 -4.01 17.80
C VAL A 42 14.69 -4.47 16.44
N GLY A 43 14.45 -5.73 16.11
CA GLY A 43 14.84 -6.32 14.82
C GLY A 43 14.03 -7.58 14.55
N PHE A 44 13.87 -7.92 13.27
CA PHE A 44 13.11 -9.11 12.89
C PHE A 44 13.92 -10.38 13.14
N SER A 45 13.24 -11.44 13.56
CA SER A 45 13.76 -12.80 13.43
C SER A 45 13.80 -13.20 11.95
N SER A 46 14.75 -14.05 11.54
CA SER A 46 14.83 -14.55 10.15
C SER A 46 13.52 -15.19 9.67
N ARG A 47 12.75 -15.80 10.60
CA ARG A 47 11.43 -16.39 10.29
C ARG A 47 10.37 -15.33 10.00
N GLU A 48 10.36 -14.24 10.77
CA GLU A 48 9.42 -13.12 10.58
C GLU A 48 9.72 -12.38 9.27
N ARG A 49 11.01 -12.17 8.97
CA ARG A 49 11.45 -11.60 7.70
C ARG A 49 11.00 -12.45 6.52
N LEU A 50 11.24 -13.76 6.56
CA LEU A 50 10.80 -14.67 5.50
C LEU A 50 9.28 -14.66 5.33
N ALA A 51 8.52 -14.56 6.43
CA ALA A 51 7.07 -14.46 6.36
C ALA A 51 6.62 -13.16 5.68
N MET A 52 7.23 -12.01 6.01
CA MET A 52 6.91 -10.73 5.36
C MET A 52 7.29 -10.70 3.88
N LEU A 53 8.48 -11.19 3.53
CA LEU A 53 8.91 -11.27 2.13
C LEU A 53 7.98 -12.18 1.32
N LYS A 54 7.50 -13.27 1.91
CA LYS A 54 6.51 -14.12 1.27
C LYS A 54 5.19 -13.38 1.00
N MET A 55 4.71 -12.54 1.91
CA MET A 55 3.51 -11.73 1.69
C MET A 55 3.68 -10.73 0.54
N VAL A 56 4.89 -10.15 0.41
CA VAL A 56 5.22 -9.23 -0.70
C VAL A 56 5.34 -9.98 -2.04
N ASP A 57 5.88 -11.19 -2.03
CA ASP A 57 5.93 -12.07 -3.21
C ASP A 57 4.52 -12.48 -3.65
N ASP A 58 3.67 -12.89 -2.71
CA ASP A 58 2.26 -13.21 -2.96
C ASP A 58 1.53 -11.99 -3.57
N MET A 59 1.76 -10.77 -3.05
CA MET A 59 1.21 -9.52 -3.63
C MET A 59 1.69 -9.26 -5.06
N THR A 60 2.98 -9.49 -5.32
CA THR A 60 3.56 -9.35 -6.67
C THR A 60 2.94 -10.36 -7.64
N GLY A 61 2.67 -11.58 -7.16
CA GLY A 61 1.94 -12.62 -7.89
C GLY A 61 0.54 -12.18 -8.30
N TYR A 62 -0.23 -11.57 -7.38
CA TYR A 62 -1.57 -11.05 -7.69
C TYR A 62 -1.53 -9.90 -8.70
N ILE A 63 -0.56 -8.98 -8.59
CA ILE A 63 -0.37 -7.88 -9.55
C ILE A 63 -0.11 -8.46 -10.96
N GLY A 64 0.79 -9.44 -11.08
CA GLY A 64 1.06 -10.10 -12.36
C GLY A 64 -0.15 -10.84 -12.92
N GLY A 65 -0.97 -11.44 -12.07
CA GLY A 65 -2.25 -12.03 -12.46
C GLY A 65 -3.21 -11.02 -13.08
N CYS A 66 -3.38 -9.86 -12.43
CA CYS A 66 -4.22 -8.77 -12.94
C CYS A 66 -3.68 -8.18 -14.25
N GLU A 67 -2.35 -8.01 -14.37
CA GLU A 67 -1.72 -7.55 -15.61
C GLU A 67 -1.99 -8.50 -16.77
N ARG A 68 -1.91 -9.82 -16.55
CA ARG A 68 -2.24 -10.82 -17.59
C ARG A 68 -3.69 -10.72 -18.06
N ILE A 69 -4.64 -10.60 -17.14
CA ILE A 69 -6.07 -10.46 -17.49
C ILE A 69 -6.30 -9.19 -18.33
N VAL A 70 -5.64 -8.09 -17.99
CA VAL A 70 -5.73 -6.83 -18.75
C VAL A 70 -5.01 -6.91 -20.09
N GLN A 71 -3.89 -7.62 -20.16
CA GLN A 71 -3.05 -7.74 -21.38
C GLN A 71 -3.56 -8.78 -22.37
N THR A 72 -4.53 -9.61 -22.00
CA THR A 72 -5.19 -10.57 -22.90
C THR A 72 -6.61 -10.11 -23.27
N PRO A 73 -6.82 -8.90 -23.84
CA PRO A 73 -8.14 -8.51 -24.28
C PRO A 73 -8.57 -9.38 -25.46
N VAL A 74 -9.85 -9.72 -25.52
CA VAL A 74 -10.45 -10.34 -26.71
C VAL A 74 -10.21 -9.41 -27.91
N PRO A 75 -9.85 -9.93 -29.09
CA PRO A 75 -9.58 -9.09 -30.26
C PRO A 75 -10.75 -8.17 -30.56
N LEU A 76 -10.50 -6.85 -30.62
CA LEU A 76 -11.54 -5.84 -30.89
C LEU A 76 -12.30 -6.09 -32.21
N ASN A 77 -11.63 -6.69 -33.18
CA ASN A 77 -12.22 -7.06 -34.45
C ASN A 77 -13.32 -8.13 -34.30
N TYR A 78 -13.18 -9.05 -33.34
CA TYR A 78 -14.20 -10.05 -33.05
C TYR A 78 -15.49 -9.38 -32.56
N ALA A 79 -15.41 -8.55 -31.51
CA ALA A 79 -16.56 -7.85 -30.96
C ALA A 79 -17.28 -6.97 -32.01
N ARG A 80 -16.51 -6.26 -32.85
CA ARG A 80 -17.07 -5.44 -33.93
C ARG A 80 -17.72 -6.27 -35.04
N HIS A 81 -17.12 -7.41 -35.39
CA HIS A 81 -17.67 -8.31 -36.40
C HIS A 81 -18.99 -8.93 -35.92
N THR A 82 -19.01 -9.43 -34.69
CA THR A 82 -20.22 -10.01 -34.06
C THR A 82 -21.36 -9.00 -34.02
N SER A 83 -21.09 -7.75 -33.62
CA SER A 83 -22.12 -6.69 -33.62
C SER A 83 -22.69 -6.41 -35.01
N ARG A 84 -21.85 -6.32 -36.05
CA ARG A 84 -22.31 -6.11 -37.44
C ARG A 84 -23.14 -7.29 -37.95
N PHE A 85 -22.68 -8.51 -37.67
CA PHE A 85 -23.39 -9.73 -38.03
C PHE A 85 -24.77 -9.82 -37.36
N LEU A 86 -24.85 -9.54 -36.06
CA LEU A 86 -26.12 -9.46 -35.30
C LEU A 86 -27.08 -8.46 -35.92
N THR A 87 -26.61 -7.27 -36.29
CA THR A 87 -27.44 -6.26 -36.97
C THR A 87 -28.02 -6.79 -38.29
N PHE A 88 -27.20 -7.42 -39.13
CA PHE A 88 -27.69 -7.99 -40.39
C PHE A 88 -28.68 -9.13 -40.16
N TRP A 89 -28.43 -10.00 -39.18
CA TRP A 89 -29.32 -11.10 -38.83
C TRP A 89 -30.68 -10.59 -38.33
N CYS A 90 -30.68 -9.60 -37.44
CA CYS A 90 -31.88 -8.93 -36.94
C CYS A 90 -32.67 -8.22 -38.04
N LEU A 91 -32.00 -7.62 -39.04
CA LEU A 91 -32.65 -7.00 -40.19
C LEU A 91 -33.25 -8.02 -41.18
N ALA A 92 -32.64 -9.20 -41.30
CA ALA A 92 -33.15 -10.28 -42.15
C ALA A 92 -34.36 -11.00 -41.53
N LEU A 93 -34.44 -11.06 -40.20
CA LEU A 93 -35.49 -11.73 -39.44
C LEU A 93 -36.94 -11.31 -39.80
N PRO A 94 -37.31 -10.02 -39.90
CA PRO A 94 -38.66 -9.61 -40.29
C PRO A 94 -39.03 -10.07 -41.71
N MET A 95 -38.09 -10.04 -42.66
CA MET A 95 -38.33 -10.52 -44.02
C MET A 95 -38.60 -12.03 -44.06
N ALA A 96 -37.99 -12.79 -43.15
CA ALA A 96 -38.19 -14.24 -43.05
C ALA A 96 -39.54 -14.61 -42.40
N LEU A 97 -40.04 -13.82 -41.45
CA LEU A 97 -41.27 -14.15 -40.69
C LEU A 97 -42.55 -13.48 -41.23
N VAL A 98 -42.44 -12.52 -42.16
CA VAL A 98 -43.60 -11.73 -42.62
C VAL A 98 -44.71 -12.58 -43.24
N SER A 99 -44.37 -13.70 -43.90
CA SER A 99 -45.35 -14.59 -44.54
C SER A 99 -46.18 -15.43 -43.55
N GLU A 100 -45.63 -15.71 -42.37
CA GLU A 100 -46.25 -16.57 -41.35
C GLU A 100 -47.06 -15.74 -40.33
N LEU A 101 -46.52 -14.58 -39.91
CA LEU A 101 -47.06 -13.81 -38.78
C LEU A 101 -47.84 -12.55 -39.19
N GLY A 102 -47.74 -12.09 -40.45
CA GLY A 102 -48.37 -10.85 -40.89
C GLY A 102 -48.00 -9.65 -39.99
N PHE A 103 -48.99 -8.91 -39.48
CA PHE A 103 -48.77 -7.75 -38.60
C PHE A 103 -48.14 -8.08 -37.24
N ALA A 104 -48.27 -9.33 -36.76
CA ALA A 104 -47.63 -9.75 -35.50
C ALA A 104 -46.09 -9.84 -35.61
N VAL A 105 -45.53 -9.76 -36.81
CA VAL A 105 -44.08 -9.79 -37.04
C VAL A 105 -43.36 -8.63 -36.34
N VAL A 106 -44.01 -7.46 -36.25
CA VAL A 106 -43.41 -6.24 -35.68
C VAL A 106 -43.12 -6.41 -34.17
N PRO A 107 -44.09 -6.75 -33.30
CA PRO A 107 -43.80 -6.95 -31.88
C PRO A 107 -42.88 -8.16 -31.62
N VAL A 108 -43.01 -9.23 -32.40
CA VAL A 108 -42.17 -10.44 -32.22
C VAL A 108 -40.71 -10.16 -32.56
N THR A 109 -40.45 -9.52 -33.72
CA THR A 109 -39.09 -9.13 -34.11
C THR A 109 -38.49 -8.12 -33.15
N ALA A 110 -39.27 -7.13 -32.69
CA ALA A 110 -38.81 -6.16 -31.69
C ALA A 110 -38.36 -6.83 -30.39
N LEU A 111 -39.10 -7.83 -29.91
CA LEU A 111 -38.74 -8.61 -28.72
C LEU A 111 -37.42 -9.38 -28.91
N VAL A 112 -37.26 -10.05 -30.06
CA VAL A 112 -36.04 -10.83 -30.36
C VAL A 112 -34.83 -9.91 -30.50
N VAL A 113 -34.97 -8.79 -31.19
CA VAL A 113 -33.92 -7.77 -31.34
C VAL A 113 -33.50 -7.25 -29.96
N TRP A 114 -34.47 -6.88 -29.11
CA TRP A 114 -34.20 -6.43 -27.75
C TRP A 114 -33.43 -7.49 -26.95
N ALA A 115 -33.84 -8.76 -26.99
CA ALA A 115 -33.17 -9.84 -26.28
C ALA A 115 -31.74 -10.09 -26.79
N MET A 116 -31.55 -10.13 -28.11
CA MET A 116 -30.24 -10.38 -28.73
C MET A 116 -29.23 -9.26 -28.50
N PHE A 117 -29.65 -8.00 -28.66
CA PHE A 117 -28.79 -6.86 -28.35
C PHE A 117 -28.51 -6.73 -26.86
N GLY A 118 -29.48 -7.09 -25.99
CA GLY A 118 -29.25 -7.15 -24.55
C GLY A 118 -28.16 -8.16 -24.17
N ILE A 119 -28.19 -9.36 -24.75
CA ILE A 119 -27.14 -10.38 -24.52
C ILE A 119 -25.77 -9.87 -25.02
N GLN A 120 -25.74 -9.24 -26.20
CA GLN A 120 -24.50 -8.67 -26.76
C GLN A 120 -23.89 -7.60 -25.85
N GLU A 121 -24.71 -6.73 -25.26
CA GLU A 121 -24.26 -5.69 -24.34
C GLU A 121 -23.72 -6.29 -23.04
N ILE A 122 -24.39 -7.30 -22.49
CA ILE A 122 -23.92 -8.03 -21.30
C ILE A 122 -22.57 -8.69 -21.58
N GLY A 123 -22.39 -9.28 -22.76
CA GLY A 123 -21.10 -9.84 -23.19
C GLY A 123 -19.97 -8.80 -23.16
N LEU A 124 -20.22 -7.60 -23.71
CA LEU A 124 -19.25 -6.51 -23.70
C LEU A 124 -18.94 -6.00 -22.29
N MET A 125 -19.90 -6.03 -21.36
CA MET A 125 -19.64 -5.64 -19.97
C MET A 125 -18.72 -6.63 -19.26
N ILE A 126 -18.89 -7.93 -19.50
CA ILE A 126 -18.09 -9.00 -18.89
C ILE A 126 -16.65 -9.02 -19.47
N GLU A 127 -16.48 -8.65 -20.74
CA GLU A 127 -15.17 -8.52 -21.38
C GLU A 127 -14.28 -7.43 -20.75
N GLU A 128 -14.86 -6.43 -20.09
CA GLU A 128 -14.14 -5.33 -19.44
C GLU A 128 -14.31 -5.33 -17.90
N PRO A 129 -13.82 -6.35 -17.17
CA PRO A 129 -14.13 -6.55 -15.76
C PRO A 129 -13.64 -5.40 -14.87
N PHE A 130 -12.44 -4.89 -15.11
CA PHE A 130 -11.84 -3.83 -14.29
C PHE A 130 -12.29 -2.41 -14.64
N ARG A 131 -12.90 -2.20 -15.81
CA ARG A 131 -13.34 -0.87 -16.26
C ARG A 131 -14.82 -0.63 -16.00
N ARG A 132 -15.66 -1.65 -16.18
CA ARG A 132 -17.13 -1.51 -16.14
C ARG A 132 -17.80 -2.28 -15.02
N ALA A 133 -17.32 -3.49 -14.72
CA ALA A 133 -18.00 -4.38 -13.77
C ALA A 133 -17.53 -4.19 -12.32
N LEU A 134 -16.24 -3.93 -12.10
CA LEU A 134 -15.65 -3.86 -10.76
C LEU A 134 -15.46 -2.42 -10.28
N ALA A 135 -15.99 -2.11 -9.10
CA ALA A 135 -15.84 -0.81 -8.44
C ALA A 135 -14.47 -0.67 -7.75
N LEU A 136 -13.38 -0.63 -8.52
CA LEU A 136 -12.00 -0.62 -7.99
C LEU A 136 -11.75 0.51 -6.98
N HIS A 137 -12.35 1.68 -7.19
CA HIS A 137 -12.23 2.81 -6.27
C HIS A 137 -12.74 2.47 -4.86
N VAL A 138 -13.83 1.72 -4.75
CA VAL A 138 -14.41 1.31 -3.47
C VAL A 138 -13.43 0.38 -2.75
N PHE A 139 -12.89 -0.62 -3.44
CA PHE A 139 -11.90 -1.53 -2.87
C PHE A 139 -10.64 -0.79 -2.40
N CYS A 140 -10.11 0.14 -3.19
CA CYS A 140 -8.95 0.93 -2.80
C CYS A 140 -9.24 1.79 -1.55
N ASN A 141 -10.42 2.38 -1.46
CA ASN A 141 -10.80 3.20 -0.31
C ASN A 141 -10.97 2.35 0.95
N THR A 142 -11.56 1.16 0.83
CA THR A 142 -11.66 0.20 1.95
C THR A 142 -10.28 -0.21 2.44
N ILE A 143 -9.37 -0.63 1.54
CA ILE A 143 -8.01 -1.00 1.93
C ILE A 143 -7.27 0.16 2.60
N HIS A 144 -7.44 1.38 2.10
CA HIS A 144 -6.83 2.56 2.71
C HIS A 144 -7.33 2.77 4.14
N HIS A 145 -8.64 2.65 4.35
CA HIS A 145 -9.25 2.79 5.67
C HIS A 145 -8.81 1.70 6.64
N ASP A 146 -8.76 0.44 6.19
CA ASP A 146 -8.32 -0.70 7.01
C ASP A 146 -6.85 -0.53 7.46
N ILE A 147 -5.99 -0.01 6.59
CA ILE A 147 -4.58 0.29 6.93
C ILE A 147 -4.51 1.42 7.96
N GLU A 148 -5.25 2.52 7.75
CA GLU A 148 -5.28 3.67 8.65
C GLU A 148 -5.78 3.27 10.05
N GLU A 149 -6.88 2.52 10.12
CA GLU A 149 -7.42 1.98 11.37
C GLU A 149 -6.40 1.08 12.09
N THR A 150 -5.72 0.20 11.35
CA THR A 150 -4.69 -0.68 11.92
C THR A 150 -3.52 0.14 12.48
N LEU A 151 -3.06 1.17 11.76
CA LEU A 151 -1.98 2.05 12.21
C LEU A 151 -2.37 2.84 13.46
N GLU A 152 -3.59 3.37 13.53
CA GLU A 152 -4.12 4.08 14.70
C GLU A 152 -4.25 3.16 15.91
N PHE A 153 -4.77 1.94 15.72
CA PHE A 153 -4.87 0.94 16.78
C PHE A 153 -3.50 0.60 17.37
N HIS A 154 -2.50 0.36 16.51
CA HIS A 154 -1.13 0.10 16.96
C HIS A 154 -0.49 1.32 17.62
N ALA A 155 -0.73 2.54 17.13
CA ALA A 155 -0.23 3.76 17.74
C ALA A 155 -0.81 4.01 19.14
N SER A 156 -2.11 3.70 19.34
CA SER A 156 -2.81 3.82 20.63
C SER A 156 -2.34 2.78 21.66
N ASN A 157 -2.10 1.54 21.22
CA ASN A 157 -1.68 0.43 22.08
C ASN A 157 -0.16 0.30 22.26
N TYR A 158 0.64 1.09 21.54
CA TYR A 158 2.08 1.14 21.73
C TYR A 158 2.41 1.99 22.96
N ASN A 159 2.69 1.33 24.09
CA ASN A 159 3.42 1.92 25.20
C ASN A 159 4.92 1.65 24.97
N PRO A 160 5.65 2.53 24.28
CA PRO A 160 7.08 2.35 24.09
C PRO A 160 7.77 2.20 25.45
N PRO A 161 8.85 1.39 25.54
CA PRO A 161 9.68 1.39 26.74
C PRO A 161 10.06 2.84 27.07
N PRO A 162 10.10 3.22 28.36
CA PRO A 162 10.49 4.57 28.75
C PRO A 162 11.87 4.82 28.13
N SER A 163 11.89 5.65 27.09
CA SER A 163 13.14 6.11 26.53
C SER A 163 13.80 6.96 27.63
N PRO A 164 15.13 6.88 27.81
CA PRO A 164 15.83 7.75 28.75
C PRO A 164 15.58 9.23 28.46
N PHE A 165 15.14 9.53 27.23
CA PHE A 165 14.84 10.86 26.72
C PHE A 165 13.37 10.98 26.33
N PRO A 166 12.73 12.14 26.56
CA PRO A 166 11.39 12.43 26.06
C PRO A 166 11.29 12.37 24.52
N ARG A 167 10.17 11.86 24.00
CA ARG A 167 9.87 11.89 22.56
C ARG A 167 9.28 13.24 22.14
N ILE A 168 9.74 13.76 21.00
CA ILE A 168 9.19 14.96 20.35
C ILE A 168 7.72 14.71 19.99
N GLY A 169 6.82 15.57 20.46
CA GLY A 169 5.37 15.51 20.16
C GLY A 169 4.49 14.84 21.21
N VAL A 170 5.05 14.36 22.34
CA VAL A 170 4.27 13.80 23.46
C VAL A 170 4.08 14.86 24.57
N PRO A 171 2.86 15.07 25.08
CA PRO A 171 2.62 16.01 26.19
C PRO A 171 3.36 15.58 27.46
N PRO A 172 3.76 16.53 28.33
CA PRO A 172 4.50 16.21 29.55
C PRO A 172 3.67 15.32 30.48
N PRO A 173 4.32 14.37 31.18
CA PRO A 173 3.64 13.58 32.21
C PRO A 173 3.18 14.48 33.39
N PRO A 174 2.08 14.11 34.08
CA PRO A 174 1.56 14.90 35.18
C PRO A 174 2.60 15.06 36.30
N GLY A 175 2.90 16.31 36.66
CA GLY A 175 3.92 16.65 37.67
C GLY A 175 5.25 17.18 37.11
N VAL A 176 5.45 17.16 35.79
CA VAL A 176 6.61 17.78 35.13
C VAL A 176 6.22 19.11 34.49
N SER A 177 6.98 20.18 34.75
CA SER A 177 6.71 21.50 34.18
C SER A 177 7.10 21.56 32.69
N GLN A 178 6.32 22.30 31.89
CA GLN A 178 6.50 22.43 30.44
C GLN A 178 7.93 22.82 30.05
N ARG A 179 8.54 23.77 30.78
CA ARG A 179 9.91 24.23 30.53
C ARG A 179 10.95 23.13 30.76
N LYS A 180 10.81 22.37 31.86
CA LYS A 180 11.70 21.26 32.18
C LYS A 180 11.56 20.15 31.14
N TRP A 181 10.35 19.96 30.60
CA TRP A 181 10.06 19.01 29.54
C TRP A 181 10.71 19.41 28.21
N GLU A 182 10.59 20.66 27.81
CA GLU A 182 11.22 21.19 26.59
C GLU A 182 12.76 21.12 26.65
N GLU A 183 13.36 21.37 27.83
CA GLU A 183 14.80 21.23 28.04
C GLU A 183 15.29 19.78 27.86
N MET A 184 14.57 18.80 28.40
CA MET A 184 14.89 17.37 28.23
C MET A 184 14.70 16.89 26.78
N VAL A 185 13.74 17.45 26.03
CA VAL A 185 13.48 17.12 24.62
C VAL A 185 14.55 17.72 23.70
N TYR A 186 14.97 18.96 23.94
CA TYR A 186 15.78 19.74 23.00
C TYR A 186 17.28 19.79 23.34
N ASN A 187 17.69 19.45 24.58
CA ASN A 187 19.09 19.44 25.00
C ASN A 187 19.52 18.12 25.69
N PRO A 188 19.56 17.00 24.95
CA PRO A 188 19.88 15.68 25.51
C PRO A 188 21.35 15.50 25.94
N ILE A 189 22.24 16.45 25.62
CA ILE A 189 23.70 16.31 25.77
C ILE A 189 24.15 16.57 27.22
N ASN A 190 23.44 17.41 27.98
CA ASN A 190 23.87 17.86 29.30
C ASN A 190 23.64 16.83 30.43
N GLU A 191 22.80 15.82 30.23
CA GLU A 191 22.52 14.78 31.25
C GLU A 191 23.47 13.58 31.14
N GLN A 192 23.98 13.28 29.95
CA GLN A 192 24.87 12.15 29.72
C GLN A 192 26.27 12.33 30.36
N HIS A 193 26.62 13.56 30.74
CA HIS A 193 27.89 13.90 31.41
C HIS A 193 27.82 13.92 32.95
N ARG A 194 26.63 13.76 33.56
CA ARG A 194 26.50 13.87 35.02
C ARG A 194 26.72 12.54 35.76
N ASP A 195 26.58 11.41 35.05
CA ASP A 195 26.63 10.06 35.63
C ASP A 195 27.95 9.31 35.35
N ASP A 196 29.02 9.98 34.91
CA ASP A 196 30.35 9.37 34.83
C ASP A 196 31.10 9.52 36.18
N PRO A 197 31.26 8.45 36.98
CA PRO A 197 31.99 8.51 38.25
C PRO A 197 33.50 8.78 38.08
N GLY A 198 34.00 8.90 36.85
CA GLY A 198 35.41 9.14 36.54
C GLY A 198 35.91 10.58 36.69
N ASP A 199 35.05 11.61 36.76
CA ASP A 199 35.50 13.01 36.57
C ASP A 199 35.77 13.81 37.86
N ARG A 200 35.78 13.17 39.03
CA ARG A 200 36.14 13.87 40.29
C ARG A 200 37.66 14.12 40.45
N LYS A 201 38.48 13.90 39.42
CA LYS A 201 39.95 14.07 39.51
C LYS A 201 40.57 14.99 38.46
N ARG A 202 39.78 15.79 37.73
CA ARG A 202 40.33 16.70 36.72
C ARG A 202 39.89 18.16 36.90
N THR A 203 39.91 18.65 38.13
CA THR A 203 39.81 20.09 38.41
C THR A 203 40.90 20.54 39.38
N ASN A 204 42.11 20.72 38.85
CA ASN A 204 43.00 21.76 39.35
C ASN A 204 43.58 22.53 38.15
N PRO A 205 43.20 23.80 37.92
CA PRO A 205 43.83 24.61 36.90
C PRO A 205 45.20 25.09 37.40
N GLU A 206 46.29 24.52 36.89
CA GLU A 206 47.61 25.15 36.96
C GLU A 206 47.57 26.46 36.14
N PRO A 207 47.98 27.61 36.71
CA PRO A 207 47.95 28.88 36.00
C PRO A 207 49.10 28.95 34.99
N PHE A 208 48.76 29.06 33.70
CA PHE A 208 49.70 29.52 32.69
C PHE A 208 50.17 30.94 33.03
N ALA A 209 51.41 31.07 33.49
CA ALA A 209 52.11 32.35 33.62
C ALA A 209 53.49 32.29 32.93
N ARG A 210 53.63 33.13 31.91
CA ARG A 210 54.83 33.80 31.36
C ARG A 210 55.97 32.95 30.81
N ILE A 211 56.07 32.97 29.48
CA ILE A 211 57.34 33.21 28.81
C ILE A 211 57.51 34.74 28.71
N THR A 212 58.73 35.18 29.05
CA THR A 212 59.27 36.54 29.30
C THR A 212 58.87 37.23 30.59
#